data_AF-A0A820NAH0-F1
#
_entry.id   AF-A0A820NAH0-F1
#
_cell.length_a   1.000
_cell.length_b   1.000
_cell.length_c   1.000
_cell.angle_alpha   90.00
_cell.angle_beta   90.00
_cell.angle_gamma   90.00
#
_symmetry.space_group_name_H-M   'P 1'
#
loop_
_entity.id
_entity.type
_entity.pdbx_description
1 polymer ?
#
loop_
_entity_poly.entity_id
_entity_poly.type
_entity_poly.pdbx_seq_one_letter_code
_entity_poly.pdbx_strand_id
1 'polypeptide(L)'
;MENYSKNIRWSLDLRWQKPNEPNGFYGLKDNILMTKSDDENFKPDWNEWSKINRTKLEEASVRESIKNEIKELKERQENDPFDTSISGPWMHNWPIVHHNRHTAKLTTNSTSWHKS
;
A
#
# COMPACT_ATOMS: atom_id res chain seq x y z
N MET A 1 25.37 2.23 8.80
CA MET A 1 26.63 2.68 8.20
C MET A 1 26.35 3.67 7.09
N GLU A 2 26.90 4.87 7.24
CA GLU A 2 26.78 5.98 6.28
C GLU A 2 27.71 5.75 5.09
N ASN A 3 27.27 6.14 3.89
CA ASN A 3 28.07 6.08 2.66
C ASN A 3 28.83 7.40 2.49
N TYR A 4 30.14 7.40 2.73
CA TYR A 4 31.01 8.56 2.54
C TYR A 4 31.72 8.59 1.17
N SER A 5 31.37 7.67 0.26
CA SER A 5 31.96 7.62 -1.08
C SER A 5 31.19 8.49 -2.07
N LYS A 6 31.83 8.87 -3.19
CA LYS A 6 31.17 9.56 -4.32
C LYS A 6 30.31 8.63 -5.18
N ASN A 7 30.23 7.34 -4.83
CA ASN A 7 29.53 6.32 -5.60
C ASN A 7 28.15 6.03 -4.98
N ILE A 8 27.20 5.63 -5.84
CA ILE A 8 25.86 5.26 -5.42
C ILE A 8 25.89 3.88 -4.75
N ARG A 9 25.33 3.77 -3.53
CA ARG A 9 25.06 2.49 -2.88
C ARG A 9 23.60 2.10 -3.09
N TRP A 10 23.37 1.11 -3.95
CA TRP A 10 22.08 0.44 -4.05
C TRP A 10 21.95 -0.58 -2.92
N SER A 11 20.81 -0.58 -2.23
CA SER A 11 20.47 -1.59 -1.24
C SER A 11 19.03 -2.03 -1.43
N LEU A 12 18.78 -3.32 -1.30
CA LEU A 12 17.45 -3.92 -1.38
C LEU A 12 17.18 -4.70 -0.10
N ASP A 13 16.05 -4.41 0.55
CA ASP A 13 15.53 -5.16 1.67
C ASP A 13 14.32 -5.98 1.20
N LEU A 14 14.34 -7.29 1.45
CA LEU A 14 13.26 -8.20 1.09
C LEU A 14 12.65 -8.79 2.34
N ARG A 15 11.33 -8.97 2.33
CA ARG A 15 10.57 -9.54 3.46
C ARG A 15 9.93 -10.85 3.06
N TRP A 16 10.05 -11.83 3.94
CA TRP A 16 9.54 -13.18 3.75
C TRP A 16 8.44 -13.45 4.76
N GLN A 17 7.37 -14.10 4.34
CA GLN A 17 6.26 -14.49 5.19
C GLN A 17 5.67 -15.82 4.73
N LYS A 18 4.92 -16.47 5.62
CA LYS A 18 4.18 -17.69 5.27
C LYS A 18 3.10 -17.34 4.24
N PRO A 19 2.92 -18.14 3.17
CA PRO A 19 1.91 -17.86 2.15
C PRO A 19 0.47 -17.86 2.68
N ASN A 20 0.22 -18.63 3.73
CA ASN A 20 -1.12 -18.81 4.31
C ASN A 20 -1.53 -17.69 5.27
N GLU A 21 -0.62 -16.77 5.58
CA GLU A 21 -0.88 -15.64 6.46
C GLU A 21 -1.30 -14.41 5.66
N PRO A 22 -2.16 -13.54 6.20
CA PRO A 22 -2.63 -12.36 5.50
C PRO A 22 -1.45 -11.43 5.20
N ASN A 23 -1.30 -11.10 3.92
CA ASN A 23 -0.35 -10.07 3.52
C ASN A 23 -0.98 -8.70 3.78
N GLY A 24 -0.22 -7.78 4.36
CA GLY A 24 -0.68 -6.42 4.69
C GLY A 24 -1.10 -5.55 3.49
N PHE A 25 -1.41 -6.16 2.34
CA PHE A 25 -1.94 -5.56 1.12
C PHE A 25 -3.47 -5.62 1.03
N TYR A 26 -4.18 -6.04 2.09
CA TYR A 26 -5.64 -5.98 2.19
C TYR A 26 -6.39 -6.64 1.02
N GLY A 27 -5.84 -7.73 0.46
CA GLY A 27 -6.43 -8.47 -0.67
C GLY A 27 -6.26 -7.79 -2.04
N LEU A 28 -5.50 -6.69 -2.13
CA LEU A 28 -5.30 -5.96 -3.39
C LEU A 28 -4.20 -6.55 -4.26
N LYS A 29 -3.25 -7.24 -3.64
CA LYS A 29 -2.14 -7.89 -4.33
C LYS A 29 -1.63 -9.03 -3.48
N ASP A 30 -1.46 -10.19 -4.10
CA ASP A 30 -0.89 -11.36 -3.43
C ASP A 30 0.63 -11.27 -3.30
N ASN A 31 1.16 -12.00 -2.33
CA ASN A 31 2.60 -12.20 -2.22
C ASN A 31 3.08 -13.03 -3.39
N ILE A 32 4.32 -12.81 -3.81
CA ILE A 32 4.96 -13.75 -4.72
C ILE A 32 5.30 -15.03 -3.95
N LEU A 33 4.75 -16.15 -4.40
CA LEU A 33 5.09 -17.47 -3.87
C LEU A 33 6.47 -17.84 -4.42
N MET A 34 7.40 -18.15 -3.52
CA MET A 34 8.80 -18.37 -3.88
C MET A 34 9.18 -19.85 -3.95
N THR A 35 8.51 -20.70 -3.17
CA THR A 35 8.75 -22.15 -3.11
C THR A 35 7.44 -22.88 -2.81
N LYS A 36 7.38 -24.16 -3.15
CA LYS A 36 6.30 -25.08 -2.78
C LYS A 36 6.92 -26.30 -2.10
N SER A 37 6.26 -26.83 -1.06
CA SER A 37 6.72 -28.06 -0.40
C SER A 37 6.70 -29.26 -1.32
N ASP A 38 5.79 -29.26 -2.29
CA ASP A 38 5.48 -30.43 -3.13
C ASP A 38 6.22 -30.39 -4.47
N ASP A 39 6.96 -29.32 -4.77
CA ASP A 39 7.67 -29.13 -6.03
C ASP A 39 9.00 -28.38 -5.82
N GLU A 40 10.10 -29.14 -5.87
CA GLU A 40 11.47 -28.64 -5.73
C GLU A 40 11.93 -27.79 -6.93
N ASN A 41 11.27 -27.90 -8.08
CA ASN A 41 11.61 -27.16 -9.30
C ASN A 41 10.66 -26.00 -9.58
N PHE A 42 9.82 -25.62 -8.61
CA PHE A 42 8.90 -24.52 -8.75
C PHE A 42 9.62 -23.21 -9.08
N LYS A 43 9.20 -22.55 -10.17
CA LYS A 43 9.73 -21.25 -10.61
C LYS A 43 8.70 -20.15 -10.32
N PRO A 44 9.03 -19.14 -9.51
CA PRO A 44 8.13 -18.02 -9.25
C PRO A 44 7.82 -17.23 -10.52
N ASP A 45 6.54 -16.90 -10.74
CA ASP A 45 6.13 -16.04 -11.85
C ASP A 45 6.21 -14.56 -11.45
N TRP A 46 7.33 -13.94 -11.79
CA TRP A 46 7.56 -12.52 -11.60
C TRP A 46 6.80 -11.64 -12.60
N ASN A 47 6.49 -12.17 -13.77
CA ASN A 47 5.88 -11.40 -14.86
C ASN A 47 4.40 -11.14 -14.56
N GLU A 48 3.67 -12.15 -14.11
CA GLU A 48 2.28 -11.96 -13.69
C GLU A 48 2.19 -11.09 -12.43
N TRP A 49 3.05 -11.35 -11.45
CA TRP A 49 3.07 -10.57 -10.22
C TRP A 49 3.41 -9.09 -10.44
N SER A 50 4.31 -8.76 -11.38
CA SER A 50 4.72 -7.37 -11.66
C SER A 50 3.69 -6.56 -12.45
N LYS A 51 2.84 -7.20 -13.25
CA LYS A 51 1.74 -6.53 -13.99
C LYS A 51 0.72 -5.87 -13.06
N ILE A 52 0.56 -6.41 -11.85
CA ILE A 52 -0.37 -5.90 -10.85
C ILE A 52 0.20 -4.63 -10.21
N ASN A 53 -0.25 -3.48 -10.70
CA ASN A 53 0.05 -2.17 -10.10
C ASN A 53 -0.90 -1.91 -8.93
N ARG A 54 -0.38 -2.08 -7.71
CA ARG A 54 -1.14 -1.93 -6.45
C ARG A 54 -1.81 -0.57 -6.33
N THR A 55 -1.12 0.52 -6.70
CA THR A 55 -1.66 1.87 -6.58
C THR A 55 -2.90 2.06 -7.46
N LYS A 56 -2.90 1.52 -8.67
CA LYS A 56 -4.08 1.57 -9.55
C LYS A 56 -5.24 0.71 -9.03
N LEU A 57 -4.94 -0.39 -8.34
CA LEU A 57 -5.95 -1.27 -7.76
C LEU A 57 -6.52 -0.72 -6.45
N GLU A 58 -5.70 -0.06 -5.62
CA GLU A 58 -6.16 0.74 -4.48
C GLU A 58 -7.17 1.78 -4.96
N GLU A 59 -6.87 2.51 -6.03
CA GLU A 59 -7.80 3.50 -6.61
C GLU A 59 -9.11 2.88 -7.15
N ALA A 60 -9.07 1.67 -7.70
CA ALA A 60 -10.22 1.01 -8.31
C ALA A 60 -11.10 0.21 -7.33
N SER A 61 -10.48 -0.36 -6.29
CA SER A 61 -11.16 -1.15 -5.23
C SER A 61 -11.85 -0.29 -4.18
N VAL A 62 -11.52 0.99 -4.16
CA VAL A 62 -12.22 1.99 -3.38
C VAL A 62 -13.66 2.12 -3.92
N ARG A 63 -14.64 1.89 -3.03
CA ARG A 63 -16.08 1.87 -3.33
C ARG A 63 -16.49 3.08 -4.18
N GLU A 64 -17.53 2.93 -5.01
CA GLU A 64 -18.14 4.00 -5.84
C GLU A 64 -18.32 5.31 -5.06
N SER A 65 -18.65 5.21 -3.77
CA SER A 65 -18.85 6.32 -2.85
C SER A 65 -17.61 7.20 -2.60
N ILE A 66 -16.40 6.66 -2.77
CA ILE A 66 -15.13 7.35 -2.48
C ILE A 66 -14.38 7.68 -3.79
N LYS A 67 -14.83 7.19 -4.96
CA LYS A 67 -14.23 7.53 -6.28
C LYS A 67 -14.24 9.04 -6.56
N ASN A 68 -15.32 9.73 -6.21
CA ASN A 68 -15.43 11.18 -6.38
C ASN A 68 -14.45 11.93 -5.43
N GLU A 69 -14.21 11.40 -4.24
CA GLU A 69 -13.30 11.98 -3.25
C GLU A 69 -11.81 11.71 -3.60
N ILE A 70 -11.48 10.55 -4.17
CA ILE A 70 -10.14 10.28 -4.74
C ILE A 70 -9.85 11.22 -5.91
N LYS A 71 -10.86 11.54 -6.72
CA LYS A 71 -10.72 12.52 -7.80
C LYS A 71 -10.37 13.90 -7.24
N GLU A 72 -11.05 14.36 -6.20
CA GLU A 72 -10.71 15.62 -5.51
C GLU A 72 -9.31 15.58 -4.85
N LEU A 73 -8.87 14.43 -4.34
CA LEU A 73 -7.52 14.25 -3.80
C LEU A 73 -6.45 14.31 -4.89
N LYS A 74 -6.71 13.73 -6.07
CA LYS A 74 -5.83 13.85 -7.25
C LYS A 74 -5.76 15.30 -7.73
N GLU A 75 -6.89 15.99 -7.82
CA GLU A 75 -6.94 17.42 -8.17
C GLU A 75 -6.22 18.28 -7.10
N ARG A 76 -6.30 17.94 -5.81
CA ARG A 76 -5.52 18.61 -4.76
C ARG A 76 -4.02 18.29 -4.82
N GLN A 77 -3.65 17.08 -5.20
CA GLN A 77 -2.25 16.67 -5.36
C GLN A 77 -1.62 17.31 -6.60
N GLU A 78 -2.39 17.60 -7.64
CA GLU A 78 -1.97 18.47 -8.75
C GLU A 78 -1.75 19.92 -8.31
N ASN A 79 -2.49 20.41 -7.30
CA ASN A 79 -2.34 21.77 -6.76
C ASN A 79 -1.15 21.93 -5.79
N ASP A 80 -0.67 20.85 -5.14
CA ASP A 80 0.55 20.83 -4.32
C ASP A 80 1.44 19.64 -4.73
N PRO A 81 2.27 19.78 -5.79
CA PRO A 81 3.10 18.70 -6.32
C PRO A 81 4.19 18.23 -5.35
N PHE A 82 4.38 18.92 -4.22
CA PHE A 82 5.31 18.56 -3.16
C PHE A 82 4.63 17.94 -1.94
N ASP A 83 3.30 17.73 -1.98
CA ASP A 83 2.59 17.03 -0.93
C ASP A 83 2.96 15.54 -0.91
N THR A 84 3.84 15.18 0.02
CA THR A 84 4.31 13.81 0.25
C THR A 84 3.49 13.03 1.28
N SER A 85 2.35 13.57 1.72
CA SER A 85 1.57 12.92 2.77
C SER A 85 0.81 11.69 2.23
N ILE A 86 1.26 10.52 2.69
CA ILE A 86 0.66 9.21 2.40
C ILE A 86 -0.26 8.81 3.56
N SER A 87 -1.49 8.42 3.22
CA SER A 87 -2.50 7.92 4.17
C SER A 87 -3.20 6.69 3.59
N GLY A 88 -3.53 5.71 4.42
CA GLY A 88 -4.31 4.57 3.97
C GLY A 88 -4.79 3.65 5.10
N PRO A 89 -5.37 2.49 4.76
CA PRO A 89 -6.19 1.69 5.67
C PRO A 89 -5.48 1.25 6.95
N TRP A 90 -4.15 1.09 6.90
CA TRP A 90 -3.33 0.70 8.06
C TRP A 90 -3.36 1.69 9.21
N MET A 91 -3.68 2.97 8.96
CA MET A 91 -3.74 3.97 10.03
C MET A 91 -4.94 3.76 10.97
N HIS A 92 -5.96 3.00 10.56
CA HIS A 92 -7.10 2.66 11.42
C HIS A 92 -6.76 1.62 12.50
N ASN A 93 -5.59 0.97 12.42
CA ASN A 93 -5.15 0.01 13.44
C ASN A 93 -4.79 0.68 14.77
N TRP A 94 -4.67 2.00 14.81
CA TRP A 94 -4.34 2.77 16.02
C TRP A 94 -5.38 3.85 16.30
N PRO A 95 -5.72 4.09 17.58
CA PRO A 95 -6.62 5.18 17.95
C PRO A 95 -5.95 6.54 17.69
N ILE A 96 -6.65 7.41 16.96
CA ILE A 96 -6.19 8.78 16.71
C ILE A 96 -6.47 9.60 17.97
N VAL A 97 -5.44 9.86 18.76
CA VAL A 97 -5.53 10.66 19.99
C VAL A 97 -5.28 12.15 19.75
N HIS A 98 -4.62 12.52 18.64
CA HIS A 98 -4.32 13.90 18.26
C HIS A 98 -4.40 14.05 16.74
N HIS A 99 -4.79 15.24 16.26
CA HIS A 99 -4.93 15.51 14.83
C HIS A 99 -3.70 16.23 14.26
N ASN A 100 -3.21 15.77 13.11
CA ASN A 100 -2.17 16.42 12.30
C ASN A 100 -2.56 16.35 10.80
N ARG A 101 -1.71 16.87 9.90
CA ARG A 101 -1.98 16.88 8.45
C ARG A 101 -2.33 15.49 7.88
N HIS A 102 -1.74 14.42 8.42
CA HIS A 102 -1.97 13.04 7.95
C HIS A 102 -3.26 12.43 8.51
N THR A 103 -3.58 12.66 9.78
CA THR A 103 -4.81 12.15 10.39
C THR A 103 -6.03 12.96 9.95
N ALA A 104 -5.86 14.26 9.67
CA ALA A 104 -6.91 15.11 9.09
C ALA A 104 -7.37 14.57 7.73
N LYS A 105 -6.43 14.10 6.88
CA LYS A 105 -6.76 13.40 5.63
C LYS A 105 -7.50 12.07 5.84
N LEU A 106 -7.30 11.42 6.98
CA LEU A 106 -7.95 10.15 7.31
C LEU A 106 -9.38 10.34 7.85
N THR A 107 -9.62 11.36 8.70
CA THR A 107 -10.91 11.61 9.35
C THR A 107 -12.00 12.07 8.38
N THR A 108 -11.63 12.74 7.28
CA THR A 108 -12.57 13.12 6.22
C THR A 108 -13.15 11.90 5.47
N ASN A 109 -12.49 10.73 5.59
CA ASN A 109 -12.83 9.49 4.88
C ASN A 109 -13.51 8.44 5.79
N SER A 110 -14.09 8.85 6.92
CA SER A 110 -14.74 7.95 7.90
C SER A 110 -16.01 7.31 7.35
N THR A 111 -15.89 6.17 6.67
CA THR A 111 -17.00 5.21 6.52
C THR A 111 -16.97 4.22 7.68
N SER A 112 -18.00 4.27 8.53
CA SER A 112 -18.15 3.37 9.68
C SER A 112 -18.26 1.91 9.22
N TRP A 113 -17.35 1.06 9.70
CA TRP A 113 -17.35 -0.38 9.40
C TRP A 113 -18.24 -1.22 10.33
N HIS A 114 -18.95 -0.61 11.29
CA HIS A 114 -19.97 -1.32 12.04
C HIS A 114 -21.29 -1.34 11.26
N LYS A 115 -21.67 -2.52 10.76
CA LYS A 115 -23.08 -2.86 10.53
C LYS A 115 -23.70 -3.16 11.89
N SER A 116 -24.74 -2.41 12.25
CA SER A 116 -25.81 -2.89 13.15
C SER A 116 -26.60 -4.02 12.48
#